data_AF-A0A946UUZ9-F1
#
_entry.id   AF-A0A946UUZ9-F1
#
_cell.length_a   1.000
_cell.length_b   1.000
_cell.length_c   1.000
_cell.angle_alpha   90.00
_cell.angle_beta   90.00
_cell.angle_gamma   90.00
#
_symmetry.space_group_name_H-M   'P 1'
#
loop_
_entity.id
_entity.type
_entity.pdbx_description
1 polymer ?
#
loop_
_entity_poly.entity_id
_entity_poly.type
_entity_poly.pdbx_seq_one_letter_code
_entity_poly.pdbx_strand_id
1 'polypeptide(L)'
;MRAGQFTNLSDAGRLAGLCAALLLMGCAGNPQSDAAADNGDPWEPFNRKMYALNRGVDRAALRPLAKGYRKIMPNFAQRGVSNFFDNLSTPASAVNNLLQGKPGRGLSEFGRFLFNSTLGVGGLIDITGHSGVPRYAEDFGQTLAVWG
;
A
#
# COMPACT_ATOMS: atom_id res chain seq x y z
N MET A 1 -33.30 63.96 15.71
CA MET A 1 -33.71 63.28 16.96
C MET A 1 -33.83 61.79 16.70
N ARG A 2 -33.12 60.99 17.51
CA ARG A 2 -33.35 59.59 17.95
C ARG A 2 -33.68 58.48 16.93
N ALA A 3 -32.67 57.63 16.72
CA ALA A 3 -32.62 56.19 16.99
C ALA A 3 -33.84 55.29 16.69
N GLY A 4 -33.56 54.19 15.99
CA GLY A 4 -34.06 52.86 16.36
C GLY A 4 -34.95 52.17 15.35
N GLN A 5 -34.37 51.33 14.48
CA GLN A 5 -35.09 50.22 13.83
C GLN A 5 -34.21 48.96 13.84
N PHE A 6 -34.41 48.17 14.90
CA PHE A 6 -34.30 46.71 15.04
C PHE A 6 -33.48 45.94 14.00
N THR A 7 -32.19 45.77 14.27
CA THR A 7 -31.43 44.58 13.82
C THR A 7 -32.00 43.36 14.56
N ASN A 8 -32.71 42.48 13.85
CA ASN A 8 -33.27 41.26 14.43
C ASN A 8 -32.17 40.35 14.98
N LEU A 9 -32.39 39.79 16.17
CA LEU A 9 -31.50 38.82 16.82
C LEU A 9 -31.21 37.60 15.92
N SER A 10 -32.17 37.24 15.07
CA SER A 10 -32.08 36.13 14.11
C SER A 10 -31.04 36.35 13.00
N ASP A 11 -30.87 37.60 12.56
CA ASP A 11 -29.93 37.93 11.47
C ASP A 11 -28.49 37.99 12.01
N ALA A 12 -28.32 38.48 13.24
CA ALA A 12 -27.06 38.38 13.97
C ALA A 12 -26.67 36.92 14.23
N GLY A 13 -27.65 36.06 14.59
CA GLY A 13 -27.42 34.62 14.79
C GLY A 13 -27.03 33.88 13.51
N ARG A 14 -27.62 34.23 12.37
CA ARG A 14 -27.28 33.67 11.05
C ARG A 14 -25.89 34.10 10.59
N LEU A 15 -25.54 35.37 10.75
CA LEU A 15 -24.19 35.89 10.45
C LEU A 15 -23.13 35.29 11.37
N ALA A 16 -23.42 35.18 12.67
CA ALA A 16 -22.51 34.53 13.63
C ALA A 16 -22.31 33.04 13.33
N GLY A 17 -23.38 32.32 12.96
CA GLY A 17 -23.31 30.91 12.56
C GLY A 17 -22.49 30.69 11.28
N LEU A 18 -22.62 31.59 10.30
CA LEU A 18 -21.87 31.51 9.04
C LEU A 18 -20.37 31.80 9.26
N CYS A 19 -20.03 32.78 10.10
CA CYS A 19 -18.66 33.07 10.51
C CYS A 19 -18.04 31.91 11.31
N ALA A 20 -18.80 31.28 12.23
CA ALA A 20 -18.32 30.13 12.99
C ALA A 20 -18.07 28.90 12.10
N ALA A 21 -18.91 28.66 11.09
CA ALA A 21 -18.70 27.59 10.11
C ALA A 21 -17.46 27.81 9.23
N LEU A 22 -17.18 29.06 8.84
CA LEU A 22 -15.97 29.44 8.08
C LEU A 22 -14.69 29.28 8.91
N LEU A 23 -14.73 29.60 10.20
CA LEU A 23 -13.58 29.43 11.11
C LEU A 23 -13.25 27.95 11.37
N LEU A 24 -14.26 27.07 11.40
CA LEU A 24 -14.06 25.63 11.59
C LEU A 24 -13.43 24.92 10.37
N MET A 25 -13.55 25.46 9.16
CA MET A 25 -12.86 24.92 7.97
C MET A 25 -11.34 25.19 7.96
N GLY A 26 -10.86 26.12 8.79
CA GLY A 26 -9.44 26.44 8.91
C GLY A 26 -8.60 25.43 9.70
N CYS A 27 -9.23 24.60 10.55
CA CYS A 27 -8.52 23.62 11.38
C CYS A 27 -8.25 22.26 10.69
N ALA A 28 -8.73 22.07 9.45
CA ALA A 28 -8.37 20.93 8.61
C ALA A 28 -7.26 21.27 7.59
N GLY A 29 -6.52 22.38 7.81
CA GLY A 29 -5.27 22.63 7.11
C GLY A 29 -4.23 21.61 7.55
N ASN A 30 -4.16 20.50 6.84
CA ASN A 30 -3.15 19.47 7.06
C ASN A 30 -1.78 20.13 6.78
N PRO A 31 -0.87 20.31 7.76
CA PRO A 31 0.49 20.71 7.48
C PRO A 31 1.24 19.49 6.93
N GLN A 32 0.81 18.98 5.77
CA GLN A 32 1.46 17.87 5.07
C GLN A 32 2.28 18.42 3.90
N SER A 33 3.18 19.33 4.23
CA SER A 33 4.28 19.83 3.41
C SER A 33 5.04 20.73 4.38
N ASP A 34 6.04 20.29 5.13
CA ASP A 34 7.31 19.80 4.64
C ASP A 34 8.07 18.97 5.70
N ALA A 35 7.39 18.49 6.75
CA ALA A 35 8.03 17.74 7.84
C ALA A 35 8.54 16.34 7.44
N ALA A 36 8.25 15.88 6.22
CA ALA A 36 8.85 14.68 5.61
C ALA A 36 9.88 15.03 4.50
N ALA A 37 10.04 16.31 4.15
CA ALA A 37 10.90 16.74 3.05
C ALA A 37 12.33 17.06 3.49
N ASP A 38 12.62 17.08 4.80
CA ASP A 38 13.99 17.18 5.32
C ASP A 38 14.38 15.94 6.14
N ASN A 39 14.02 14.76 5.64
CA ASN A 39 14.98 13.67 5.72
C ASN A 39 16.01 14.02 4.66
N GLY A 40 17.13 14.64 5.04
CA GLY A 40 18.19 15.04 4.13
C GLY A 40 18.76 13.84 3.39
N ASP A 41 18.04 13.34 2.38
CA ASP A 41 18.45 12.28 1.48
C ASP A 41 19.51 12.87 0.55
N PRO A 42 20.81 12.57 0.78
CA PRO A 42 21.87 13.16 -0.02
C PRO A 42 21.77 12.79 -1.50
N TRP A 43 20.98 11.75 -1.82
CA TRP A 43 20.78 11.20 -3.15
C TRP A 43 19.49 11.70 -3.82
N GLU A 44 18.77 12.64 -3.23
CA GLU A 44 17.52 13.18 -3.77
C GLU A 44 17.63 13.64 -5.25
N PRO A 45 18.67 14.40 -5.68
CA PRO A 45 18.76 14.85 -7.06
C PRO A 45 18.91 13.68 -8.05
N PHE A 46 19.60 12.62 -7.64
CA PHE A 46 19.76 11.41 -8.44
C PHE A 46 18.46 10.60 -8.46
N ASN A 47 17.87 10.35 -7.29
CA ASN A 47 16.62 9.60 -7.13
C ASN A 47 15.49 10.23 -7.94
N ARG A 48 15.37 11.56 -7.95
CA ARG A 48 14.39 12.30 -8.76
C ARG A 48 14.61 12.14 -10.27
N LYS A 49 15.86 12.18 -10.74
CA LYS A 49 16.19 11.96 -12.17
C LYS A 49 15.87 10.53 -12.59
N MET A 50 16.28 9.54 -11.79
CA MET A 50 15.99 8.14 -12.07
C MET A 50 14.49 7.86 -12.04
N TYR A 51 13.77 8.45 -11.09
CA TYR A 51 12.32 8.39 -11.04
C TYR A 51 11.66 8.99 -12.28
N ALA A 52 12.16 10.13 -12.79
CA ALA A 52 11.65 10.72 -14.03
C ALA A 52 11.87 9.79 -15.24
N LEU A 53 13.03 9.15 -15.33
CA LEU A 53 13.32 8.14 -16.35
C LEU A 53 12.37 6.94 -16.24
N ASN A 54 12.23 6.35 -15.04
CA ASN A 54 11.32 5.23 -14.79
C ASN A 54 9.88 5.58 -15.12
N ARG A 55 9.43 6.80 -14.81
CA ARG A 55 8.09 7.29 -15.21
C ARG A 55 7.94 7.42 -16.72
N GLY A 56 8.98 7.86 -17.42
CA GLY A 56 9.00 7.92 -18.88
C GLY A 56 8.85 6.52 -19.50
N VAL A 57 9.66 5.58 -19.03
CA VAL A 57 9.63 4.17 -19.46
C VAL A 57 8.27 3.51 -19.14
N ASP A 58 7.73 3.75 -17.94
CA ASP A 58 6.41 3.23 -17.56
C ASP A 58 5.32 3.72 -18.51
N ARG A 59 5.27 5.03 -18.76
CA ARG A 59 4.24 5.62 -19.60
C ARG A 59 4.36 5.20 -21.07
N ALA A 60 5.58 5.05 -21.58
CA ALA A 60 5.83 4.72 -22.97
C ALA A 60 5.69 3.23 -23.28
N ALA A 61 6.12 2.35 -22.38
CA ALA A 61 6.24 0.92 -22.65
C ALA A 61 5.52 0.03 -21.62
N LEU A 62 5.86 0.14 -20.32
CA LEU A 62 5.40 -0.85 -19.34
C LEU A 62 3.88 -0.78 -19.11
N ARG A 63 3.32 0.41 -18.96
CA ARG A 63 1.89 0.63 -18.75
C ARG A 63 1.02 0.18 -19.93
N PRO A 64 1.32 0.52 -21.20
CA PRO A 64 0.54 -0.01 -22.33
C PRO A 64 0.67 -1.53 -22.45
N LEU A 65 1.84 -2.12 -22.21
CA LEU A 65 2.03 -3.57 -22.19
C LEU A 65 1.19 -4.24 -21.10
N ALA A 66 1.21 -3.72 -19.86
CA ALA A 66 0.42 -4.24 -18.75
C ALA A 66 -1.09 -4.16 -19.02
N LYS A 67 -1.57 -3.06 -19.64
CA LYS A 67 -2.97 -2.93 -20.07
C LYS A 67 -3.31 -3.96 -21.16
N GLY A 68 -2.42 -4.20 -22.12
CA GLY A 68 -2.58 -5.21 -23.16
C GLY A 68 -2.70 -6.62 -22.57
N TYR A 69 -1.78 -6.98 -21.68
CA TYR A 69 -1.80 -8.24 -20.93
C TYR A 69 -3.13 -8.44 -20.21
N ARG A 70 -3.58 -7.44 -19.43
CA ARG A 70 -4.84 -7.51 -18.69
C ARG A 70 -6.08 -7.60 -19.60
N LYS A 71 -6.02 -7.04 -20.81
CA LYS A 71 -7.12 -7.08 -21.78
C LYS A 71 -7.25 -8.46 -22.45
N ILE A 72 -6.11 -9.10 -22.75
CA ILE A 72 -6.08 -10.36 -23.51
C ILE A 72 -6.22 -11.57 -22.58
N MET A 73 -5.57 -11.52 -21.41
CA MET A 73 -5.50 -12.67 -20.52
C MET A 73 -6.76 -12.79 -19.64
N PRO A 74 -7.37 -13.98 -19.52
CA PRO A 74 -8.49 -14.20 -18.60
C PRO A 74 -8.06 -14.15 -17.12
N ASN A 75 -8.99 -13.76 -16.24
CA ASN A 75 -8.73 -13.55 -14.81
C ASN A 75 -8.14 -14.77 -14.08
N PHE A 76 -8.46 -16.00 -14.50
CA PHE A 76 -7.90 -17.20 -13.87
C PHE A 76 -6.41 -17.37 -14.19
N ALA A 77 -5.99 -17.08 -15.43
CA ALA A 77 -4.60 -17.18 -15.84
C ALA A 77 -3.76 -16.07 -15.19
N GLN A 78 -4.30 -14.85 -15.10
CA GLN A 78 -3.62 -13.76 -14.37
C GLN A 78 -3.39 -14.13 -12.91
N ARG A 79 -4.42 -14.65 -12.23
CA ARG A 79 -4.31 -15.13 -10.84
C ARG A 79 -3.32 -16.29 -10.72
N GLY A 80 -3.33 -17.23 -11.66
CA GLY A 80 -2.39 -18.35 -11.64
C GLY A 80 -0.93 -17.90 -11.70
N VAL A 81 -0.62 -16.94 -12.57
CA VAL A 81 0.71 -16.34 -12.66
C VAL A 81 1.08 -15.63 -11.35
N SER A 82 0.18 -14.83 -10.78
CA SER A 82 0.40 -14.19 -9.48
C SER A 82 0.68 -15.22 -8.37
N ASN A 83 -0.17 -16.25 -8.25
CA ASN A 83 -0.01 -17.32 -7.26
C ASN A 83 1.33 -18.04 -7.41
N PHE A 84 1.77 -18.30 -8.64
CA PHE A 84 3.03 -18.97 -8.92
C PHE A 84 4.23 -18.18 -8.38
N PHE A 85 4.30 -16.87 -8.69
CA PHE A 85 5.37 -16.02 -8.16
C PHE A 85 5.27 -15.84 -6.64
N ASP A 86 4.06 -15.72 -6.12
CA ASP A 86 3.80 -15.64 -4.68
C ASP A 86 4.22 -16.91 -3.93
N ASN A 87 4.10 -18.07 -4.57
CA ASN A 87 4.56 -19.36 -4.07
C ASN A 87 6.09 -19.48 -4.14
N LEU A 88 6.71 -18.94 -5.19
CA LEU A 88 8.17 -18.96 -5.35
C LEU A 88 8.88 -18.12 -4.28
N SER A 89 8.25 -17.05 -3.78
CA SER A 89 8.78 -16.24 -2.68
C SER A 89 8.58 -16.88 -1.29
N THR A 90 7.66 -17.84 -1.17
CA THR A 90 7.29 -18.44 0.12
C THR A 90 8.45 -19.16 0.84
N PRO A 91 9.33 -19.94 0.18
CA PRO A 91 10.49 -20.55 0.85
C PRO A 91 11.41 -19.52 1.51
N ALA A 92 11.70 -18.41 0.83
CA ALA A 92 12.50 -17.33 1.40
C ALA A 92 11.81 -16.73 2.63
N SER A 93 10.50 -16.54 2.55
CA SER A 93 9.69 -16.09 3.69
C SER A 93 9.67 -17.08 4.86
N ALA A 94 9.63 -18.39 4.59
CA ALA A 94 9.72 -19.41 5.63
C ALA A 94 11.06 -19.34 6.38
N VAL A 95 12.16 -19.19 5.63
CA VAL A 95 13.50 -19.00 6.20
C VAL A 95 13.57 -17.72 7.02
N ASN A 96 13.07 -16.59 6.51
CA ASN A 96 13.06 -15.32 7.25
C ASN A 96 12.24 -15.41 8.54
N ASN A 97 11.06 -16.04 8.52
CA ASN A 97 10.28 -16.28 9.74
C ASN A 97 11.08 -17.10 10.76
N LEU A 98 11.84 -18.11 10.33
CA LEU A 98 12.69 -18.90 11.21
C LEU A 98 13.84 -18.06 11.79
N LEU A 99 14.52 -17.27 10.95
CA LEU A 99 15.60 -16.36 11.38
C LEU A 99 15.13 -15.27 12.35
N GLN A 100 13.87 -14.87 12.24
CA GLN A 100 13.23 -13.93 13.16
C GLN A 100 12.67 -14.60 14.43
N GLY A 101 12.94 -15.90 14.65
CA GLY A 101 12.49 -16.62 15.84
C GLY A 101 10.99 -16.94 15.86
N LYS A 102 10.32 -16.98 14.69
CA LYS A 102 8.88 -17.26 14.53
C LYS A 102 8.65 -18.65 13.90
N PRO A 103 8.99 -19.78 14.57
CA PRO A 103 8.97 -21.10 13.95
C PRO A 103 7.58 -21.56 13.49
N GLY A 104 6.51 -21.22 14.21
CA GLY A 104 5.14 -21.56 13.80
C GLY A 104 4.75 -20.91 12.46
N ARG A 105 5.17 -19.66 12.24
CA ARG A 105 4.93 -18.95 10.96
C ARG A 105 5.81 -19.50 9.85
N GLY A 106 7.07 -19.81 10.15
CA GLY A 106 8.00 -20.41 9.18
C GLY A 106 7.52 -21.78 8.69
N LEU A 107 7.06 -22.64 9.60
CA LEU A 107 6.48 -23.94 9.25
C LEU A 107 5.16 -23.80 8.48
N SER A 108 4.32 -22.83 8.84
CA SER A 108 3.09 -22.53 8.11
C SER A 108 3.40 -22.13 6.66
N GLU A 109 4.32 -21.19 6.42
CA GLU A 109 4.76 -20.80 5.07
C GLU A 109 5.38 -21.97 4.31
N PHE A 110 6.24 -22.76 4.97
CA PHE A 110 6.82 -23.96 4.35
C PHE A 110 5.73 -24.95 3.92
N GLY A 111 4.71 -25.18 4.77
CA GLY A 111 3.54 -25.99 4.44
C GLY A 111 2.77 -25.43 3.25
N ARG A 112 2.53 -24.11 3.21
CA ARG A 112 1.90 -23.44 2.06
C ARG A 112 2.65 -23.72 0.76
N PHE A 113 3.98 -23.59 0.77
CA PHE A 113 4.81 -23.90 -0.40
C PHE A 113 4.67 -25.36 -0.82
N LEU A 114 4.76 -26.30 0.12
CA LEU A 114 4.64 -27.73 -0.20
C LEU A 114 3.27 -28.06 -0.79
N PHE A 115 2.19 -27.64 -0.15
CA PHE A 115 0.83 -27.96 -0.61
C PHE A 115 0.50 -27.27 -1.93
N ASN A 116 0.83 -25.98 -2.09
CA ASN A 116 0.57 -25.27 -3.33
C ASN A 116 1.47 -25.77 -4.48
N SER A 117 2.72 -26.18 -4.21
CA SER A 117 3.60 -26.72 -5.26
C SER A 117 3.19 -28.14 -5.69
N THR A 118 2.76 -28.98 -4.75
CA THR A 118 2.39 -30.38 -5.03
C THR A 118 0.97 -30.52 -5.55
N LEU A 119 -0.02 -30.04 -4.78
CA LEU A 119 -1.44 -30.16 -5.10
C LEU A 119 -1.92 -29.00 -5.98
N GLY A 120 -1.31 -27.82 -5.85
CA GLY A 120 -1.69 -26.61 -6.57
C GLY A 120 -1.00 -26.42 -7.93
N VAL A 121 -0.48 -27.51 -8.51
CA VAL A 121 0.21 -27.52 -9.82
C VAL A 121 1.35 -26.49 -9.85
N GLY A 122 2.37 -26.70 -9.02
CA GLY A 122 3.53 -25.81 -8.96
C GLY A 122 3.26 -24.42 -8.36
N GLY A 123 2.11 -24.23 -7.70
CA GLY A 123 1.70 -22.95 -7.12
C GLY A 123 0.79 -22.11 -8.01
N LEU A 124 0.37 -22.61 -9.17
CA LEU A 124 -0.63 -21.92 -10.01
C LEU A 124 -1.99 -21.79 -9.29
N ILE A 125 -2.32 -22.77 -8.43
CA ILE A 125 -3.55 -22.80 -7.65
C ILE A 125 -3.19 -22.68 -6.17
N ASP A 126 -3.65 -21.61 -5.51
CA ASP A 126 -3.44 -21.41 -4.07
C ASP A 126 -4.45 -22.21 -3.23
N ILE A 127 -4.19 -23.49 -3.01
CA ILE A 127 -5.07 -24.37 -2.23
C ILE A 127 -5.10 -23.96 -0.76
N THR A 128 -3.93 -23.62 -0.20
CA THR A 128 -3.82 -23.30 1.22
C THR A 128 -4.55 -22.01 1.61
N GLY A 129 -4.56 -21.00 0.73
CA GLY A 129 -5.39 -19.80 0.92
C GLY A 129 -6.89 -20.10 0.93
N HIS A 130 -7.37 -20.98 0.05
CA HIS A 130 -8.80 -21.38 0.04
C HIS A 130 -9.19 -22.18 1.29
N SER A 131 -8.26 -22.93 1.88
CA SER A 131 -8.46 -23.67 3.13
C SER A 131 -8.30 -22.83 4.39
N GLY A 132 -8.09 -21.51 4.27
CA GLY A 132 -7.99 -20.59 5.41
C GLY A 132 -6.65 -20.58 6.12
N VAL A 133 -5.59 -21.13 5.52
CA VAL A 133 -4.24 -21.04 6.09
C VAL A 133 -3.76 -19.59 5.96
N PRO A 134 -3.37 -18.91 7.06
CA PRO A 134 -2.86 -17.55 6.99
C PRO A 134 -1.51 -17.48 6.26
N ARG A 135 -1.27 -16.36 5.57
CA ARG A 135 0.03 -16.04 4.94
C ARG A 135 0.85 -15.12 5.83
N TYR A 136 2.12 -15.43 6.01
CA TYR A 136 3.11 -14.71 6.82
C TYR A 136 4.31 -14.30 5.97
N ALA A 137 4.10 -13.37 5.04
CA ALA A 137 5.16 -12.87 4.18
C ALA A 137 6.21 -12.10 5.01
N GLU A 138 7.47 -12.55 4.91
CA GLU A 138 8.64 -11.96 5.55
C GLU A 138 9.78 -11.86 4.55
N ASP A 139 10.49 -10.74 4.54
CA ASP A 139 11.69 -10.53 3.73
C ASP A 139 12.95 -10.40 4.59
N PHE A 140 14.10 -10.39 3.92
CA PHE A 140 15.39 -10.32 4.61
C PHE A 140 15.62 -8.95 5.25
N GLY A 141 15.04 -7.87 4.72
CA GLY A 141 15.13 -6.54 5.32
C GLY A 141 14.43 -6.49 6.67
N GLN A 142 13.26 -7.13 6.80
CA GLN A 142 12.57 -7.31 8.07
C GLN A 142 13.38 -8.18 9.03
N THR A 143 14.02 -9.24 8.53
CA THR A 143 14.94 -10.04 9.35
C THR A 143 16.06 -9.19 9.90
N LEU A 144 16.75 -8.40 9.08
CA LEU A 144 17.79 -7.48 9.55
C LEU A 144 17.24 -6.49 10.59
N ALA A 145 16.06 -5.91 10.35
CA ALA A 145 15.44 -5.00 11.30
C ALA A 145 15.15 -5.63 12.69
N VAL A 146 14.94 -6.95 12.76
CA VAL A 146 14.82 -7.68 14.04
C VAL A 146 16.16 -7.78 14.77
N TRP A 147 17.27 -7.81 14.04
CA TRP A 147 18.63 -7.95 14.57
C TRP A 147 19.41 -6.64 14.72
N GLY A 148 18.92 -5.53 14.16
CA GLY A 148 19.52 -4.19 14.23
C GLY A 148 20.31 -3.83 12.99
#